data_AF-A0A127VCT5-F1
#
_entry.id   AF-A0A127VCT5-F1
#
_cell.length_a   1.000
_cell.length_b   1.000
_cell.length_c   1.000
_cell.angle_alpha   90.00
_cell.angle_beta   90.00
_cell.angle_gamma   90.00
#
_symmetry.space_group_name_H-M   'P 1'
#
loop_
_entity.id
_entity.type
_entity.pdbx_description
1 polymer ?
#
loop_
_entity_poly.entity_id
_entity_poly.type
_entity_poly.pdbx_seq_one_letter_code
_entity_poly.pdbx_strand_id
1 'polypeptide(L)'
;MGADAKNIIVQCDRDNVTINGISIVFPINMETLVKILGEPSFQIYDNGWNVRWDQYGVYVEYFSSDNILDLRFLIRKEPDLKHLPQNIFTGNLYVNGQNITELDNNVFVLERLQLIKMRYGKEEDVYAYVLMKNYSFKEETSGYSTSVPVKNAIDFKDFNFKLLVIEELMFNKELLKPKFDVYEFATLYDKRKIDIEEEGYNIIPEVISYFESLKIDIEFAGTITELYQDGGNSIYGQLYPFWDGEDNTFEIESFEDINYFANLKKMTLFNSDPKVYDELKSKGIHAERL
;
A
#
# COMPACT_ATOMS: atom_id res chain seq x y z
N MET A 1 7.91 -3.17 42.24
CA MET A 1 8.27 -1.83 41.72
C MET A 1 7.56 -1.70 40.39
N GLY A 2 6.45 -0.95 40.36
CA GLY A 2 5.64 -0.80 39.15
C GLY A 2 6.40 0.04 38.15
N ALA A 3 6.57 -0.46 36.93
CA ALA A 3 6.98 0.38 35.82
C ALA A 3 5.89 1.44 35.65
N ASP A 4 6.24 2.72 35.68
CA ASP A 4 5.34 3.80 35.31
C ASP A 4 4.79 3.48 33.92
N ALA A 5 3.52 3.09 33.85
CA ALA A 5 2.87 2.82 32.58
C ALA A 5 2.89 4.13 31.79
N LYS A 6 3.66 4.15 30.69
CA LYS A 6 3.72 5.31 29.80
C LYS A 6 2.28 5.66 29.39
N ASN A 7 1.83 6.85 29.76
CA ASN A 7 0.50 7.29 29.40
C ASN A 7 0.41 7.45 27.87
N ILE A 8 -0.58 6.82 27.23
CA ILE A 8 -0.76 6.94 25.79
C ILE A 8 -1.47 8.28 25.50
N ILE A 9 -0.85 9.12 24.68
CA ILE A 9 -1.45 10.37 24.20
C ILE A 9 -1.63 10.24 22.69
N VAL A 10 -2.88 10.28 22.25
CA VAL A 10 -3.26 10.29 20.84
C VAL A 10 -3.67 11.71 20.47
N GLN A 11 -3.02 12.29 19.46
CA GLN A 11 -3.35 13.61 18.94
C GLN A 11 -3.82 13.46 17.50
N CYS A 12 -5.07 13.82 17.24
CA CYS A 12 -5.70 13.78 15.93
C CYS A 12 -5.95 15.21 15.45
N ASP A 13 -5.12 15.68 14.52
CA ASP A 13 -5.39 16.89 13.75
C ASP A 13 -5.85 16.50 12.34
N ARG A 14 -6.30 17.49 11.55
CA ARG A 14 -6.83 17.26 10.19
C ARG A 14 -5.87 16.42 9.32
N ASP A 15 -4.59 16.78 9.28
CA ASP A 15 -3.63 16.22 8.31
C ASP A 15 -2.56 15.34 8.98
N ASN A 16 -2.58 15.24 10.32
CA ASN A 16 -1.58 14.49 11.07
C ASN A 16 -2.21 13.83 12.30
N VAL A 17 -1.92 12.55 12.48
CA VAL A 17 -2.30 11.81 13.68
C VAL A 17 -1.05 11.22 14.30
N THR A 18 -0.88 11.41 15.62
CA THR A 18 0.27 10.88 16.36
C THR A 18 -0.15 10.09 17.58
N ILE A 19 0.68 9.12 17.95
CA ILE A 19 0.61 8.42 19.24
C ILE A 19 1.94 8.63 19.95
N ASN A 20 1.92 9.28 21.11
CA ASN A 20 3.11 9.69 21.86
C ASN A 20 4.12 10.47 21.00
N GLY A 21 3.62 11.30 20.08
CA GLY A 21 4.42 12.12 19.16
C GLY A 21 4.97 11.37 17.93
N ILE A 22 4.69 10.08 17.77
CA ILE A 22 5.04 9.32 16.57
C ILE A 22 3.86 9.38 15.60
N SER A 23 4.07 9.92 14.39
CA SER A 23 3.06 9.94 13.35
C SER A 23 2.66 8.53 12.92
N ILE A 24 1.36 8.34 12.71
CA ILE A 24 0.78 7.09 12.26
C ILE A 24 -0.03 7.30 10.99
N VAL A 25 0.04 6.30 10.12
CA VAL A 25 -0.72 6.19 8.87
C VAL A 25 -1.29 4.78 8.79
N PHE A 26 -2.39 4.61 8.06
CA PHE A 26 -2.97 3.30 7.79
C PHE A 26 -2.87 2.99 6.28
N PRO A 27 -2.53 1.75 5.89
CA PRO A 27 -2.23 0.62 6.76
C PRO A 27 -0.95 0.80 7.59
N ILE A 28 -0.97 0.30 8.82
CA ILE A 28 0.17 0.28 9.74
C ILE A 28 0.69 -1.15 9.88
N ASN A 29 1.99 -1.31 10.13
CA ASN A 29 2.59 -2.62 10.39
C ASN A 29 2.80 -2.88 11.89
N MET A 30 2.91 -4.16 12.25
CA MET A 30 3.12 -4.61 13.63
C MET A 30 4.42 -4.07 14.24
N GLU A 31 5.50 -3.95 13.47
CA GLU A 31 6.78 -3.42 13.97
C GLU A 31 6.63 -1.98 14.49
N THR A 32 5.88 -1.15 13.77
CA THR A 32 5.59 0.23 14.18
C THR A 32 4.74 0.25 15.45
N LEU A 33 3.73 -0.62 15.56
CA LEU A 33 2.93 -0.73 16.79
C LEU A 33 3.77 -1.19 17.98
N VAL A 34 4.68 -2.16 17.80
CA VAL A 34 5.60 -2.61 18.85
C VAL A 34 6.57 -1.49 19.26
N LYS A 35 7.02 -0.64 18.32
CA LYS A 35 7.83 0.52 18.65
C LYS A 35 7.09 1.57 19.50
N ILE A 36 5.79 1.73 19.29
CA ILE A 36 4.94 2.71 19.99
C ILE A 36 4.47 2.15 21.35
N LEU A 37 3.99 0.91 21.37
CA LEU A 37 3.26 0.28 22.48
C LEU A 37 4.08 -0.80 23.21
N GLY A 38 5.26 -1.16 22.72
CA GLY A 38 6.01 -2.33 23.20
C GLY A 38 5.41 -3.65 22.72
N GLU A 39 5.92 -4.76 23.24
CA GLU A 39 5.38 -6.09 22.92
C GLU A 39 3.92 -6.24 23.36
N PRO A 40 3.06 -6.92 22.56
CA PRO A 40 1.69 -7.18 22.95
C PRO A 40 1.63 -8.11 24.17
N SER A 41 0.64 -7.91 25.03
CA SER A 41 0.43 -8.77 26.20
C SER A 41 -0.29 -10.06 25.85
N PHE A 42 -0.97 -10.10 24.70
CA PHE A 42 -1.71 -11.25 24.21
C PHE A 42 -1.88 -11.19 22.70
N GLN A 43 -1.81 -12.37 22.08
CA GLN A 43 -2.02 -12.57 20.66
C GLN A 43 -2.64 -13.96 20.44
N ILE A 44 -3.66 -14.03 19.60
CA ILE A 44 -4.30 -15.29 19.19
C ILE A 44 -4.80 -15.17 17.75
N TYR A 45 -4.80 -16.28 17.03
CA TYR A 45 -5.48 -16.38 15.74
C TYR A 45 -6.86 -16.99 15.93
N ASP A 46 -7.91 -16.21 15.65
CA ASP A 46 -9.32 -16.62 15.67
C ASP A 46 -10.05 -15.87 14.55
N ASN A 47 -10.12 -16.49 13.36
CA ASN A 47 -10.58 -15.87 12.11
C ASN A 47 -9.90 -14.53 11.78
N GLY A 48 -8.60 -14.44 12.10
CA GLY A 48 -7.80 -13.22 12.08
C GLY A 48 -6.93 -13.14 13.33
N TRP A 49 -5.81 -12.43 13.23
CA TRP A 49 -4.97 -12.14 14.38
C TRP A 49 -5.67 -11.11 15.27
N ASN A 50 -5.88 -11.47 16.51
CA ASN A 50 -6.37 -10.59 17.57
C ASN A 50 -5.19 -10.30 18.49
N VAL A 51 -4.77 -9.04 18.54
CA VAL A 51 -3.60 -8.61 19.32
C VAL A 51 -4.00 -7.48 20.25
N ARG A 52 -3.55 -7.55 21.51
CA ARG A 52 -3.88 -6.53 22.52
C ARG A 52 -2.70 -6.16 23.40
N TRP A 53 -2.75 -4.93 23.87
CA TRP A 53 -1.89 -4.37 24.91
C TRP A 53 -2.77 -4.06 26.11
N ASP A 54 -2.96 -5.07 26.97
CA ASP A 54 -3.87 -5.04 28.11
C ASP A 54 -3.56 -3.88 29.05
N GLN A 55 -2.28 -3.53 29.23
CA GLN A 55 -1.83 -2.41 30.05
C GLN A 55 -2.32 -1.03 29.56
N TYR A 56 -2.68 -0.91 28.28
CA TYR A 56 -3.15 0.34 27.69
C TYR A 56 -4.63 0.29 27.29
N GLY A 57 -5.28 -0.87 27.32
CA GLY A 57 -6.64 -1.01 26.77
C GLY A 57 -6.69 -0.83 25.25
N VAL A 58 -5.62 -1.18 24.54
CA VAL A 58 -5.48 -1.04 23.07
C VAL A 58 -5.48 -2.40 22.40
N TYR A 59 -6.11 -2.53 21.24
CA TYR A 59 -6.13 -3.76 20.47
C TYR A 59 -6.29 -3.52 18.96
N VAL A 60 -5.92 -4.54 18.19
CA VAL A 60 -6.08 -4.59 16.72
C VAL A 60 -6.56 -5.97 16.31
N GLU A 61 -7.23 -6.01 15.16
CA GLU A 61 -7.55 -7.21 14.41
C GLU A 61 -6.96 -7.09 13.01
N TYR A 62 -6.25 -8.12 12.53
CA TYR A 62 -5.66 -8.10 11.19
C TYR A 62 -5.50 -9.49 10.58
N PHE A 63 -5.34 -9.55 9.25
CA PHE A 63 -4.98 -10.79 8.55
C PHE A 63 -3.50 -10.83 8.15
N SER A 64 -2.92 -9.67 7.83
CA SER A 64 -1.50 -9.52 7.52
C SER A 64 -0.85 -8.50 8.46
N SER A 65 0.32 -8.84 9.01
CA SER A 65 1.02 -8.02 10.02
C SER A 65 1.62 -6.74 9.45
N ASP A 66 1.70 -6.60 8.13
CA ASP A 66 2.11 -5.39 7.41
C ASP A 66 0.93 -4.53 6.95
N ASN A 67 -0.31 -5.03 7.11
CA ASN A 67 -1.53 -4.40 6.61
C ASN A 67 -2.63 -4.34 7.68
N ILE A 68 -2.37 -3.63 8.77
CA ILE A 68 -3.34 -3.39 9.85
C ILE A 68 -4.10 -2.12 9.51
N LEU A 69 -5.43 -2.16 9.51
CA LEU A 69 -6.28 -1.08 8.97
C LEU A 69 -6.92 -0.19 10.05
N ASP A 70 -6.90 -0.65 11.30
CA ASP A 70 -7.45 0.10 12.43
C ASP A 70 -6.67 -0.16 13.72
N LEU A 71 -6.81 0.76 14.68
CA LEU A 71 -6.33 0.67 16.05
C LEU A 71 -7.46 1.08 16.99
N ARG A 72 -7.76 0.21 17.96
CA ARG A 72 -8.95 0.34 18.82
C ARG A 72 -8.55 0.59 20.26
N PHE A 73 -9.27 1.50 20.91
CA PHE A 73 -9.09 1.93 22.29
C PHE A 73 -10.35 1.59 23.08
N LEU A 74 -10.29 0.57 23.92
CA LEU A 74 -11.44 0.06 24.67
C LEU A 74 -11.80 1.00 25.82
N ILE A 75 -12.95 1.66 25.81
CA ILE A 75 -13.37 2.56 26.90
C ILE A 75 -14.41 1.94 27.83
N ARG A 76 -15.10 0.89 27.37
CA ARG A 76 -16.07 0.13 28.16
C ARG A 76 -16.04 -1.34 27.72
N LYS A 77 -16.25 -2.23 28.68
CA LYS A 77 -16.36 -3.67 28.43
C LYS A 77 -17.64 -3.99 27.66
N GLU A 78 -17.52 -4.83 26.64
CA GLU A 78 -18.64 -5.35 25.87
C GLU A 78 -18.67 -6.89 26.03
N PRO A 79 -19.58 -7.44 26.85
CA PRO A 79 -19.61 -8.88 27.18
C PRO A 79 -19.75 -9.81 25.97
N ASP A 80 -20.39 -9.34 24.90
CA ASP A 80 -20.64 -10.15 23.71
C ASP A 80 -19.44 -10.19 22.76
N LEU A 81 -18.46 -9.31 22.95
CA LEU A 81 -17.24 -9.26 22.14
C LEU A 81 -16.12 -10.09 22.77
N LYS A 82 -15.43 -10.85 21.92
CA LYS A 82 -14.28 -11.67 22.31
C LYS A 82 -12.98 -10.87 22.23
N HIS A 83 -11.94 -11.42 22.86
CA HIS A 83 -10.54 -10.95 22.75
C HIS A 83 -10.25 -9.50 23.14
N LEU A 84 -11.22 -8.80 23.73
CA LEU A 84 -11.04 -7.43 24.20
C LEU A 84 -9.91 -7.32 25.23
N PRO A 85 -9.21 -6.17 25.30
CA PRO A 85 -8.27 -5.85 26.36
C PRO A 85 -8.83 -6.10 27.76
N GLN A 86 -8.00 -6.57 28.69
CA GLN A 86 -8.36 -6.78 30.10
C GLN A 86 -8.61 -5.48 30.85
N ASN A 87 -7.88 -4.40 30.54
CA ASN A 87 -8.13 -3.07 31.09
C ASN A 87 -8.77 -2.16 30.03
N ILE A 88 -9.45 -1.11 30.49
CA ILE A 88 -9.91 -0.03 29.62
C ILE A 88 -8.77 0.96 29.35
N PHE A 89 -8.92 1.73 28.28
CA PHE A 89 -8.02 2.78 27.87
C PHE A 89 -7.98 3.89 28.92
N THR A 90 -6.79 4.16 29.42
CA THR A 90 -6.50 5.21 30.43
C THR A 90 -5.71 6.38 29.85
N GLY A 91 -5.42 6.33 28.55
CA GLY A 91 -4.75 7.40 27.82
C GLY A 91 -5.67 8.57 27.53
N ASN A 92 -5.10 9.58 26.88
CA ASN A 92 -5.86 10.73 26.40
C ASN A 92 -5.90 10.72 24.88
N LEU A 93 -7.06 11.05 24.32
CA LEU A 93 -7.23 11.21 22.89
C LEU A 93 -7.80 12.60 22.64
N TYR A 94 -7.12 13.36 21.80
CA TYR A 94 -7.50 14.71 21.42
C TYR A 94 -7.84 14.78 19.93
N VAL A 95 -8.90 15.52 19.59
CA VAL A 95 -9.23 15.90 18.21
C VAL A 95 -9.18 17.41 18.10
N ASN A 96 -8.30 17.94 17.24
CA ASN A 96 -8.04 19.39 17.09
C ASN A 96 -7.82 20.09 18.44
N GLY A 97 -7.05 19.45 19.34
CA GLY A 97 -6.72 19.97 20.66
C GLY A 97 -7.79 19.79 21.76
N GLN A 98 -8.99 19.27 21.45
CA GLN A 98 -10.05 19.01 22.43
C GLN A 98 -10.12 17.52 22.78
N ASN A 99 -10.35 17.19 24.06
CA ASN A 99 -10.46 15.78 24.47
C ASN A 99 -11.72 15.16 23.84
N ILE A 100 -11.61 13.96 23.27
CA ILE A 100 -12.74 13.28 22.60
C ILE A 100 -13.96 13.06 23.50
N THR A 101 -13.77 12.98 24.83
CA THR A 101 -14.86 12.83 25.79
C THR A 101 -15.76 14.07 25.86
N GLU A 102 -15.25 15.23 25.45
CA GLU A 102 -15.97 16.51 25.42
C GLU A 102 -16.70 16.77 24.09
N LEU A 103 -16.55 15.87 23.11
CA LEU A 103 -17.08 16.06 21.76
C LEU A 103 -18.29 15.16 21.50
N ASP A 104 -19.38 15.71 20.97
CA ASP A 104 -20.61 14.93 20.73
C ASP A 104 -20.57 14.12 19.43
N ASN A 105 -19.69 14.46 18.49
CA ASN A 105 -19.61 13.80 17.20
C ASN A 105 -19.24 12.31 17.34
N ASN A 106 -19.92 11.48 16.56
CA ASN A 106 -19.65 10.03 16.50
C ASN A 106 -18.50 9.68 15.55
N VAL A 107 -18.28 10.51 14.52
CA VAL A 107 -17.24 10.31 13.51
C VAL A 107 -16.51 11.64 13.34
N PHE A 108 -15.19 11.56 13.39
CA PHE A 108 -14.28 12.66 13.07
C PHE A 108 -13.53 12.26 11.81
N VAL A 109 -13.99 12.80 10.69
CA VAL A 109 -13.32 12.64 9.40
C VAL A 109 -12.12 13.58 9.40
N LEU A 110 -10.92 13.00 9.47
CA LEU A 110 -9.67 13.69 9.21
C LEU A 110 -9.36 13.51 7.72
N GLU A 111 -8.24 14.02 7.24
CA GLU A 111 -7.85 13.86 5.85
C GLU A 111 -7.65 12.37 5.52
N ARG A 112 -6.47 11.80 5.80
CA ARG A 112 -6.14 10.40 5.48
C ARG A 112 -6.83 9.38 6.39
N LEU A 113 -7.18 9.78 7.60
CA LEU A 113 -7.67 8.91 8.67
C LEU A 113 -9.04 9.36 9.15
N GLN A 114 -9.73 8.48 9.87
CA GLN A 114 -10.95 8.83 10.59
C GLN A 114 -10.93 8.21 11.97
N LEU A 115 -11.62 8.87 12.88
CA LEU A 115 -11.79 8.40 14.24
C LEU A 115 -13.28 8.21 14.52
N ILE A 116 -13.65 7.04 15.02
CA ILE A 116 -15.04 6.63 15.23
C ILE A 116 -15.28 6.28 16.70
N LYS A 117 -16.40 6.74 17.24
CA LYS A 117 -16.97 6.26 18.51
C LYS A 117 -17.81 5.01 18.24
N MET A 118 -17.19 3.84 18.42
CA MET A 118 -17.79 2.55 18.06
C MET A 118 -18.77 2.06 19.13
N ARG A 119 -19.89 1.53 18.65
CA ARG A 119 -20.98 0.94 19.43
C ARG A 119 -21.18 -0.50 18.99
N TYR A 120 -21.71 -1.32 19.88
CA TYR A 120 -22.07 -2.69 19.57
C TYR A 120 -23.59 -2.82 19.42
N GLY A 121 -24.03 -3.43 18.32
CA GLY A 121 -25.47 -3.62 18.04
C GLY A 121 -26.27 -2.30 17.97
N LYS A 122 -27.36 -2.23 18.74
CA LYS A 122 -28.26 -1.07 18.83
C LYS A 122 -28.05 -0.26 20.11
N GLU A 123 -26.99 -0.54 20.86
CA GLU A 123 -26.72 0.15 22.12
C GLU A 123 -26.33 1.62 21.86
N GLU A 124 -26.72 2.51 22.76
CA GLU A 124 -26.34 3.93 22.69
C GLU A 124 -24.90 4.15 23.16
N ASP A 125 -24.39 3.24 23.98
CA ASP A 125 -23.13 3.36 24.67
C ASP A 125 -21.93 3.04 23.76
N VAL A 126 -20.95 3.94 23.77
CA VAL A 126 -19.70 3.77 23.05
C VAL A 126 -18.81 2.82 23.85
N TYR A 127 -18.34 1.73 23.24
CA TYR A 127 -17.46 0.77 23.89
C TYR A 127 -15.98 0.96 23.52
N ALA A 128 -15.69 1.53 22.35
CA ALA A 128 -14.33 1.81 21.91
C ALA A 128 -14.23 3.06 21.04
N TYR A 129 -13.06 3.69 21.05
CA TYR A 129 -12.65 4.60 19.98
C TYR A 129 -11.84 3.83 18.94
N VAL A 130 -12.11 4.04 17.66
CA VAL A 130 -11.46 3.34 16.56
C VAL A 130 -10.82 4.35 15.64
N LEU A 131 -9.51 4.33 15.58
CA LEU A 131 -8.75 5.10 14.62
C LEU A 131 -8.42 4.21 13.42
N MET A 132 -8.77 4.64 12.22
CA MET A 132 -8.67 3.80 11.03
C MET A 132 -8.44 4.62 9.77
N LYS A 133 -8.16 3.94 8.66
CA LYS A 133 -8.15 4.56 7.32
C LYS A 133 -9.47 5.27 7.04
N ASN A 134 -9.41 6.50 6.52
CA ASN A 134 -10.57 7.17 5.95
C ASN A 134 -10.81 6.64 4.54
N TYR A 135 -11.74 5.70 4.37
CA TYR A 135 -12.07 5.15 3.06
C TYR A 135 -12.77 6.14 2.13
N SER A 136 -13.28 7.26 2.66
CA SER A 136 -13.83 8.36 1.85
C SER A 136 -12.78 9.37 1.44
N PHE A 137 -11.58 9.30 2.02
CA PHE A 137 -10.46 10.10 1.56
C PHE A 137 -10.00 9.56 0.21
N LYS A 138 -10.22 10.39 -0.79
CA LYS A 138 -9.51 10.29 -2.05
C LYS A 138 -8.30 11.18 -1.86
N GLU A 139 -7.09 10.65 -1.99
CA GLU A 139 -5.93 11.52 -2.12
C GLU A 139 -6.27 12.58 -3.18
N GLU A 140 -5.96 13.85 -2.91
CA GLU A 140 -5.78 14.82 -3.99
C GLU A 140 -4.57 14.35 -4.80
N THR A 141 -4.76 13.28 -5.56
CA THR A 141 -3.90 12.96 -6.67
C THR A 141 -4.23 14.03 -7.68
N SER A 142 -3.30 14.96 -7.88
CA SER A 142 -3.11 15.49 -9.22
C SER A 142 -2.94 14.26 -10.13
N GLY A 143 -4.05 13.77 -10.70
CA GLY A 143 -4.24 12.38 -11.11
C GLY A 143 -3.01 11.80 -11.78
N TYR A 144 -2.36 10.84 -11.12
CA TYR A 144 -1.15 10.16 -11.59
C TYR A 144 -0.12 11.04 -12.34
N SER A 145 -0.02 12.31 -11.98
CA SER A 145 1.03 13.19 -12.48
C SER A 145 2.28 12.81 -11.72
N THR A 146 3.27 12.24 -12.41
CA THR A 146 4.56 11.89 -11.82
C THR A 146 5.11 13.08 -11.05
N SER A 147 5.40 12.91 -9.76
CA SER A 147 5.96 13.97 -8.93
C SER A 147 7.43 14.26 -9.25
N VAL A 148 8.08 13.33 -9.97
CA VAL A 148 9.44 13.51 -10.47
C VAL A 148 9.41 14.23 -11.81
N PRO A 149 10.03 15.42 -11.94
CA PRO A 149 10.10 16.13 -13.20
C PRO A 149 11.00 15.38 -14.20
N VAL A 150 10.45 15.08 -15.37
CA VAL A 150 11.22 14.47 -16.47
C VAL A 150 11.96 15.55 -17.26
N LYS A 151 13.29 15.50 -17.22
CA LYS A 151 14.20 16.34 -18.00
C LYS A 151 14.50 15.71 -19.35
N ASN A 152 14.81 14.41 -19.38
CA ASN A 152 15.13 13.68 -20.59
C ASN A 152 14.49 12.29 -20.59
N ALA A 153 13.41 12.15 -21.37
CA ALA A 153 12.64 10.92 -21.40
C ALA A 153 13.31 9.83 -22.24
N ILE A 154 13.27 8.59 -21.76
CA ILE A 154 13.62 7.41 -22.55
C ILE A 154 12.56 7.18 -23.63
N ASP A 155 12.99 6.98 -24.88
CA ASP A 155 12.13 6.58 -26.00
C ASP A 155 12.20 5.06 -26.17
N PHE A 156 11.27 4.36 -25.51
CA PHE A 156 11.18 2.90 -25.56
C PHE A 156 10.64 2.43 -26.92
N LYS A 157 11.31 1.44 -27.51
CA LYS A 157 10.86 0.77 -28.74
C LYS A 157 9.87 -0.34 -28.46
N ASP A 158 10.00 -1.00 -27.31
CA ASP A 158 9.13 -2.08 -26.89
C ASP A 158 8.34 -1.68 -25.64
N PHE A 159 7.00 -1.79 -25.74
CA PHE A 159 6.13 -1.42 -24.62
C PHE A 159 6.26 -2.39 -23.44
N ASN A 160 6.42 -3.69 -23.69
CA ASN A 160 6.56 -4.68 -22.63
C ASN A 160 7.92 -4.55 -21.93
N PHE A 161 8.98 -4.13 -22.64
CA PHE A 161 10.25 -3.75 -22.01
C PHE A 161 10.06 -2.53 -21.10
N LYS A 162 9.30 -1.52 -21.56
CA LYS A 162 8.94 -0.36 -20.73
C LYS A 162 8.19 -0.78 -19.47
N LEU A 163 7.21 -1.68 -19.56
CA LEU A 163 6.47 -2.19 -18.41
C LEU A 163 7.41 -2.89 -17.41
N LEU A 164 8.37 -3.68 -17.88
CA LEU A 164 9.35 -4.34 -17.02
C LEU A 164 10.26 -3.33 -16.29
N VAL A 165 10.61 -2.22 -16.93
CA VAL A 165 11.33 -1.11 -16.28
C VAL A 165 10.44 -0.40 -15.25
N ILE A 166 9.16 -0.24 -15.53
CA ILE A 166 8.19 0.33 -14.57
C ILE A 166 8.02 -0.58 -13.36
N GLU A 167 7.95 -1.91 -13.54
CA GLU A 167 7.94 -2.87 -12.42
C GLU A 167 9.09 -2.59 -11.46
N GLU A 168 10.32 -2.55 -12.00
CA GLU A 168 11.52 -2.36 -11.20
C GLU A 168 11.55 -0.99 -10.51
N LEU A 169 11.20 0.09 -11.21
CA LEU A 169 11.30 1.43 -10.65
C LEU A 169 10.13 1.80 -9.74
N MET A 170 8.90 1.39 -10.07
CA MET A 170 7.68 1.78 -9.35
C MET A 170 7.32 0.80 -8.24
N PHE A 171 7.39 -0.50 -8.51
CA PHE A 171 6.89 -1.53 -7.58
C PHE A 171 7.99 -2.08 -6.67
N ASN A 172 9.20 -2.29 -7.21
CA ASN A 172 10.33 -2.83 -6.43
C ASN A 172 11.13 -1.74 -5.69
N LYS A 173 11.53 -0.67 -6.39
CA LYS A 173 12.36 0.40 -5.80
C LYS A 173 11.59 1.61 -5.28
N GLU A 174 10.31 1.72 -5.63
CA GLU A 174 9.45 2.87 -5.29
C GLU A 174 10.06 4.24 -5.66
N LEU A 175 10.82 4.31 -6.76
CA LEU A 175 11.43 5.53 -7.29
C LEU A 175 10.48 6.31 -8.21
N LEU A 176 9.57 5.62 -8.91
CA LEU A 176 8.47 6.26 -9.64
C LEU A 176 7.25 6.37 -8.73
N LYS A 177 6.78 7.61 -8.51
CA LYS A 177 5.64 7.91 -7.63
C LYS A 177 4.60 8.79 -8.33
N PRO A 178 3.31 8.64 -7.97
CA PRO A 178 2.76 7.65 -7.03
C PRO A 178 2.83 6.21 -7.57
N LYS A 179 2.79 5.21 -6.68
CA LYS A 179 2.67 3.80 -7.07
C LYS A 179 1.29 3.59 -7.69
N PHE A 180 1.23 2.97 -8.86
CA PHE A 180 -0.02 2.80 -9.59
C PHE A 180 -0.89 1.70 -8.97
N ASP A 181 -2.19 1.97 -8.85
CA ASP A 181 -3.21 1.00 -8.42
C ASP A 181 -4.42 1.09 -9.36
N VAL A 182 -4.69 0.00 -10.08
CA VAL A 182 -5.78 -0.07 -11.05
C VAL A 182 -7.17 0.07 -10.43
N TYR A 183 -7.38 -0.38 -9.19
CA TYR A 183 -8.68 -0.25 -8.50
C TYR A 183 -8.92 1.20 -8.07
N GLU A 184 -7.87 1.87 -7.60
CA GLU A 184 -7.93 3.31 -7.35
C GLU A 184 -8.13 4.09 -8.65
N PHE A 185 -7.36 3.76 -9.70
CA PHE A 185 -7.49 4.37 -11.02
C PHE A 185 -8.92 4.26 -11.55
N ALA A 186 -9.53 3.06 -11.49
CA ALA A 186 -10.91 2.82 -11.90
C ALA A 186 -11.92 3.66 -11.10
N THR A 187 -11.68 3.88 -9.80
CA THR A 187 -12.52 4.70 -8.93
C THR A 187 -12.39 6.20 -9.22
N LEU A 188 -11.23 6.63 -9.70
CA LEU A 188 -10.91 8.03 -9.99
C LEU A 188 -11.21 8.44 -11.44
N TYR A 189 -11.29 7.47 -12.36
CA TYR A 189 -11.51 7.75 -13.77
C TYR A 189 -12.92 8.32 -14.02
N ASP A 190 -12.99 9.54 -14.53
CA ASP A 190 -14.23 10.32 -14.64
C ASP A 190 -14.90 10.25 -16.02
N LYS A 191 -14.17 9.79 -17.04
CA LYS A 191 -14.66 9.73 -18.43
C LYS A 191 -15.65 8.59 -18.66
N ARG A 192 -15.53 7.50 -17.90
CA ARG A 192 -16.48 6.38 -17.85
C ARG A 192 -16.27 5.57 -16.57
N LYS A 193 -17.25 4.74 -16.21
CA LYS A 193 -17.05 3.68 -15.23
C LYS A 193 -16.10 2.63 -15.82
N ILE A 194 -15.06 2.27 -15.08
CA ILE A 194 -14.25 1.08 -15.33
C ILE A 194 -14.68 0.04 -14.30
N ASP A 195 -15.25 -1.07 -14.76
CA ASP A 195 -15.71 -2.15 -13.88
C ASP A 195 -14.69 -3.28 -13.89
N ILE A 196 -13.82 -3.33 -12.88
CA ILE A 196 -12.73 -4.31 -12.84
C ILE A 196 -13.25 -5.75 -12.77
N GLU A 197 -14.41 -5.99 -12.14
CA GLU A 197 -14.97 -7.34 -12.04
C GLU A 197 -15.45 -7.86 -13.41
N GLU A 198 -15.95 -6.98 -14.28
CA GLU A 198 -16.40 -7.35 -15.63
C GLU A 198 -15.27 -7.27 -16.67
N GLU A 199 -14.43 -6.25 -16.59
CA GLU A 199 -13.42 -5.94 -17.61
C GLU A 199 -12.04 -6.55 -17.30
N GLY A 200 -11.78 -6.95 -16.05
CA GLY A 200 -10.47 -7.43 -15.58
C GLY A 200 -9.99 -8.74 -16.21
N TYR A 201 -10.86 -9.43 -16.94
CA TYR A 201 -10.53 -10.58 -17.80
C TYR A 201 -9.90 -10.19 -19.14
N ASN A 202 -9.66 -8.90 -19.38
CA ASN A 202 -8.85 -8.41 -20.49
C ASN A 202 -7.97 -7.24 -20.01
N ILE A 203 -7.08 -6.76 -20.86
CA ILE A 203 -6.34 -5.53 -20.58
C ILE A 203 -7.30 -4.33 -20.56
N ILE A 204 -7.17 -3.49 -19.54
CA ILE A 204 -7.90 -2.22 -19.41
C ILE A 204 -7.24 -1.14 -20.29
N PRO A 205 -7.90 -0.66 -21.37
CA PRO A 205 -7.28 0.24 -22.35
C PRO A 205 -6.79 1.58 -21.78
N GLU A 206 -7.50 2.09 -20.78
CA GLU A 206 -7.14 3.33 -20.10
C GLU A 206 -5.83 3.19 -19.31
N VAL A 207 -5.57 2.00 -18.77
CA VAL A 207 -4.33 1.72 -18.05
C VAL A 207 -3.16 1.58 -19.02
N ILE A 208 -3.36 0.94 -20.19
CA ILE A 208 -2.39 0.99 -21.30
C ILE A 208 -2.05 2.45 -21.61
N SER A 209 -3.07 3.27 -21.89
CA SER A 209 -2.89 4.66 -22.29
C SER A 209 -2.11 5.45 -21.24
N TYR A 210 -2.36 5.18 -19.96
CA TYR A 210 -1.60 5.75 -18.87
C TYR A 210 -0.12 5.38 -18.95
N PHE A 211 0.21 4.08 -19.00
CA PHE A 211 1.61 3.63 -19.02
C PHE A 211 2.33 3.95 -20.33
N GLU A 212 1.65 4.05 -21.46
CA GLU A 212 2.19 4.59 -22.70
C GLU A 212 2.61 6.06 -22.52
N SER A 213 1.76 6.86 -21.88
CA SER A 213 2.02 8.28 -21.63
C SER A 213 3.07 8.55 -20.53
N LEU A 214 3.27 7.59 -19.61
CA LEU A 214 4.20 7.71 -18.50
C LEU A 214 5.62 7.88 -19.02
N LYS A 215 6.23 9.03 -18.74
CA LYS A 215 7.62 9.31 -19.14
C LYS A 215 8.57 8.90 -18.02
N ILE A 216 9.65 8.22 -18.39
CA ILE A 216 10.71 7.79 -17.46
C ILE A 216 11.96 8.58 -17.81
N ASP A 217 12.52 9.28 -16.82
CA ASP A 217 13.76 10.02 -17.01
C ASP A 217 14.95 9.07 -17.12
N ILE A 218 15.87 9.37 -18.03
CA ILE A 218 17.11 8.60 -18.23
C ILE A 218 17.97 8.50 -16.96
N GLU A 219 17.84 9.44 -16.01
CA GLU A 219 18.58 9.40 -14.74
C GLU A 219 18.29 8.12 -13.92
N PHE A 220 17.10 7.52 -14.09
CA PHE A 220 16.75 6.26 -13.44
C PHE A 220 17.44 5.05 -14.04
N ALA A 221 17.85 5.11 -15.32
CA ALA A 221 18.45 3.96 -16.01
C ALA A 221 19.72 3.45 -15.32
N GLY A 222 20.50 4.36 -14.70
CA GLY A 222 21.69 4.00 -13.93
C GLY A 222 21.42 3.21 -12.66
N THR A 223 20.18 3.21 -12.15
CA THR A 223 19.79 2.49 -10.93
C THR A 223 19.42 1.02 -11.20
N ILE A 224 19.22 0.66 -12.48
CA ILE A 224 18.76 -0.67 -12.88
C ILE A 224 19.97 -1.55 -13.20
N THR A 225 20.14 -2.60 -12.39
CA THR A 225 21.22 -3.59 -12.55
C THR A 225 20.68 -4.96 -12.92
N GLU A 226 19.41 -5.23 -12.61
CA GLU A 226 18.70 -6.47 -12.91
C GLU A 226 17.27 -6.14 -13.34
N LEU A 227 16.75 -6.92 -14.27
CA LEU A 227 15.34 -6.92 -14.65
C LEU A 227 14.81 -8.35 -14.57
N TYR A 228 13.70 -8.54 -13.87
CA TYR A 228 13.13 -9.85 -13.60
C TYR A 228 11.70 -9.91 -14.13
N GLN A 229 11.48 -10.68 -15.20
CA GLN A 229 10.19 -10.81 -15.86
C GLN A 229 9.51 -12.10 -15.41
N ASP A 230 8.43 -11.95 -14.64
CA ASP A 230 7.63 -13.05 -14.08
C ASP A 230 6.13 -12.75 -14.24
N GLY A 231 5.34 -13.78 -14.51
CA GLY A 231 3.89 -13.63 -14.72
C GLY A 231 3.17 -12.98 -13.54
N GLY A 232 3.71 -13.14 -12.32
CA GLY A 232 3.20 -12.54 -11.09
C GLY A 232 3.71 -11.12 -10.80
N ASN A 233 4.47 -10.49 -11.70
CA ASN A 233 4.91 -9.10 -11.52
C ASN A 233 3.71 -8.15 -11.38
N SER A 234 3.83 -7.18 -10.47
CA SER A 234 2.71 -6.33 -10.07
C SER A 234 2.14 -5.51 -11.23
N ILE A 235 3.02 -5.02 -12.11
CA ILE A 235 2.66 -4.22 -13.28
C ILE A 235 1.65 -4.92 -14.20
N TYR A 236 1.76 -6.24 -14.40
CA TYR A 236 0.87 -6.96 -15.30
C TYR A 236 -0.55 -7.01 -14.76
N GLY A 237 -0.70 -7.26 -13.45
CA GLY A 237 -1.99 -7.18 -12.76
C GLY A 237 -2.58 -5.77 -12.72
N GLN A 238 -1.79 -4.71 -12.97
CA GLN A 238 -2.36 -3.37 -13.13
C GLN A 238 -3.04 -3.20 -14.49
N LEU A 239 -2.45 -3.75 -15.56
CA LEU A 239 -3.02 -3.66 -16.90
C LEU A 239 -4.13 -4.69 -17.12
N TYR A 240 -3.90 -5.92 -16.67
CA TYR A 240 -4.76 -7.07 -16.85
C TYR A 240 -5.01 -7.75 -15.49
N PRO A 241 -5.99 -7.25 -14.70
CA PRO A 241 -6.21 -7.63 -13.31
C PRO A 241 -6.35 -9.13 -13.03
N PHE A 242 -6.99 -9.87 -13.94
CA PHE A 242 -7.22 -11.30 -13.81
C PHE A 242 -6.41 -12.13 -14.82
N TRP A 243 -5.27 -11.61 -15.28
CA TRP A 243 -4.35 -12.39 -16.10
C TRP A 243 -3.81 -13.57 -15.30
N ASP A 244 -3.87 -14.76 -15.90
CA ASP A 244 -3.39 -16.00 -15.29
C ASP A 244 -1.90 -16.28 -15.54
N GLY A 245 -1.25 -15.47 -16.38
CA GLY A 245 0.16 -15.60 -16.72
C GLY A 245 0.46 -16.71 -17.73
N GLU A 246 -0.56 -17.33 -18.35
CA GLU A 246 -0.37 -18.53 -19.18
C GLU A 246 -0.16 -18.25 -20.68
N ASP A 247 -0.25 -16.98 -21.11
CA ASP A 247 -0.08 -16.57 -22.50
C ASP A 247 1.10 -15.61 -22.73
N ASN A 248 1.28 -15.21 -24.00
CA ASN A 248 2.39 -14.37 -24.43
C ASN A 248 2.05 -12.87 -24.43
N THR A 249 0.97 -12.44 -23.74
CA THR A 249 0.47 -11.06 -23.78
C THR A 249 1.54 -10.02 -23.47
N PHE A 250 2.44 -10.31 -22.52
CA PHE A 250 3.49 -9.38 -22.10
C PHE A 250 4.89 -9.74 -22.63
N GLU A 251 5.00 -10.58 -23.66
CA GLU A 251 6.29 -10.99 -24.22
C GLU A 251 7.02 -9.78 -24.80
N ILE A 252 8.30 -9.63 -24.47
CA ILE A 252 9.15 -8.58 -25.04
C ILE A 252 9.57 -9.03 -26.44
N GLU A 253 9.26 -8.22 -27.45
CA GLU A 253 9.58 -8.49 -28.86
C GLU A 253 10.92 -7.87 -29.27
N SER A 254 11.31 -6.75 -28.65
CA SER A 254 12.57 -6.06 -28.93
C SER A 254 13.38 -5.73 -27.67
N PHE A 255 14.68 -6.01 -27.74
CA PHE A 255 15.66 -5.74 -26.69
C PHE A 255 16.61 -4.59 -27.04
N GLU A 256 16.24 -3.73 -28.01
CA GLU A 256 17.03 -2.55 -28.37
C GLU A 256 17.12 -1.52 -27.23
N ASP A 257 16.11 -1.46 -26.37
CA ASP A 257 16.00 -0.51 -25.25
C ASP A 257 17.07 -0.73 -24.17
N ILE A 258 17.75 -1.88 -24.17
CA ILE A 258 18.91 -2.16 -23.31
C ILE A 258 20.01 -1.11 -23.43
N ASN A 259 20.13 -0.48 -24.60
CA ASN A 259 21.15 0.55 -24.83
C ASN A 259 21.03 1.76 -23.89
N TYR A 260 19.87 1.98 -23.26
CA TYR A 260 19.69 3.02 -22.24
C TYR A 260 20.25 2.60 -20.86
N PHE A 261 20.41 1.31 -20.58
CA PHE A 261 20.68 0.77 -19.25
C PHE A 261 22.11 0.21 -19.13
N ALA A 262 23.11 1.10 -19.15
CA ALA A 262 24.54 0.71 -19.10
C ALA A 262 24.95 -0.14 -17.87
N ASN A 263 24.19 -0.02 -16.78
CA ASN A 263 24.42 -0.76 -15.54
C ASN A 263 23.67 -2.09 -15.45
N LEU A 264 22.81 -2.42 -16.43
CA LEU A 264 22.11 -3.70 -16.48
C LEU A 264 23.10 -4.84 -16.67
N LYS A 265 23.06 -5.83 -15.78
CA LYS A 265 23.94 -7.00 -15.78
C LYS A 265 23.18 -8.31 -15.84
N LYS A 266 21.93 -8.36 -15.41
CA LYS A 266 21.14 -9.58 -15.36
C LYS A 266 19.72 -9.36 -15.87
N MET A 267 19.21 -10.32 -16.64
CA MET A 267 17.81 -10.40 -17.01
C MET A 267 17.29 -11.82 -16.82
N THR A 268 16.14 -11.96 -16.17
CA THR A 268 15.37 -13.21 -16.14
C THR A 268 14.10 -12.99 -16.96
N LEU A 269 13.82 -13.86 -17.93
CA LEU A 269 12.76 -13.67 -18.94
C LEU A 269 11.89 -14.91 -19.08
N PHE A 270 10.61 -14.75 -19.39
CA PHE A 270 9.77 -15.89 -19.78
C PHE A 270 9.88 -16.24 -21.27
N ASN A 271 10.52 -15.39 -22.08
CA ASN A 271 10.71 -15.61 -23.52
C ASN A 271 11.40 -16.96 -23.78
N SER A 272 10.88 -17.72 -24.76
CA SER A 272 11.38 -19.08 -25.02
C SER A 272 12.37 -19.19 -26.17
N ASP A 273 12.62 -18.12 -26.94
CA ASP A 273 13.57 -18.11 -28.07
C ASP A 273 15.03 -18.08 -27.56
N PRO A 274 15.83 -19.13 -27.79
CA PRO A 274 17.24 -19.16 -27.39
C PRO A 274 18.07 -18.00 -27.95
N LYS A 275 17.70 -17.46 -29.12
CA LYS A 275 18.44 -16.37 -29.78
C LYS A 275 18.45 -15.09 -28.96
N VAL A 276 17.36 -14.82 -28.23
CA VAL A 276 17.26 -13.67 -27.33
C VAL A 276 18.36 -13.75 -26.28
N TYR A 277 18.53 -14.91 -25.65
CA TYR A 277 19.56 -15.12 -24.62
C TYR A 277 20.98 -14.96 -25.16
N ASP A 278 21.24 -15.43 -26.38
CA ASP A 278 22.54 -15.26 -27.04
C ASP A 278 22.83 -13.78 -27.37
N GLU A 279 21.82 -13.04 -27.85
CA GLU A 279 21.94 -11.61 -28.09
C GLU A 279 22.25 -10.85 -26.80
N LEU A 280 21.51 -11.10 -25.73
CA LEU A 280 21.71 -10.46 -24.42
C LEU A 280 23.11 -10.74 -23.86
N LYS A 281 23.57 -12.00 -23.95
CA LYS A 281 24.93 -12.38 -23.54
C LYS A 281 25.99 -11.67 -24.37
N SER A 282 25.78 -11.51 -25.68
CA SER A 282 26.71 -10.77 -26.54
C SER A 282 26.86 -9.29 -26.14
N LYS A 283 25.83 -8.72 -25.50
CA LYS A 283 25.82 -7.37 -24.91
C LYS A 283 26.35 -7.32 -23.47
N GLY A 284 26.86 -8.44 -22.95
CA GLY A 284 27.43 -8.53 -21.60
C GLY A 284 26.38 -8.67 -20.48
N ILE A 285 25.15 -9.07 -20.82
CA ILE A 285 24.07 -9.31 -19.86
C ILE A 285 23.94 -10.81 -19.61
N HIS A 286 23.95 -11.20 -18.34
CA HIS A 286 23.60 -12.54 -17.94
C HIS A 286 22.09 -12.73 -18.10
N ALA A 287 21.68 -13.48 -19.11
CA ALA A 287 20.27 -13.76 -19.38
C ALA A 287 19.93 -15.23 -19.14
N GLU A 288 18.86 -15.47 -18.39
CA GLU A 288 18.34 -16.80 -18.08
C GLU A 288 16.81 -16.84 -18.24
N ARG A 289 16.31 -18.03 -18.58
CA ARG A 289 14.88 -18.28 -18.68
C ARG A 289 14.31 -18.52 -17.29
N LEU A 290 13.14 -17.95 -17.02
CA LEU A 290 12.32 -18.23 -15.84
C LEU A 290 11.94 -19.71 -15.75
#